data_AF-A0A961T7Y5-F1
#
_entry.id   AF-A0A961T7Y5-F1
#
_cell.length_a   1.000
_cell.length_b   1.000
_cell.length_c   1.000
_cell.angle_alpha   90.00
_cell.angle_beta   90.00
_cell.angle_gamma   90.00
#
_symmetry.space_group_name_H-M   'P 1'
#
loop_
_entity.id
_entity.type
_entity.pdbx_description
1 polymer ?
#
loop_
_entity_poly.entity_id
_entity_poly.type
_entity_poly.pdbx_seq_one_letter_code
_entity_poly.pdbx_strand_id
1 'polypeptide(L)'
;EDDKLAIYAYLTGREVKKPELPVTSEDACKDTNAVQAAISTGGGDLSAHADDFIGKYCRNCHGPGESAQGSFPTGDLASIATNAAFVTPGDRNKSLLYTSVSSGRMPYGKRPSAAELEKLGQWIDQLGEPVAKLQVAAKAVPERKREVLGWHTFVDAAVRDIGSVKEADRPFIRYFSFRPQYNGKLPCEDDKAFAPRLELYKAGFNKLINSLSNGPAIVVPETVADSRDLLVKVDIRDLKWDSDKWDKVIAKYPFGYDPGDDTALKTLSDSLDTKLPIMRADWFVANAPRPELYHALLDLPENIADLEKSMGVDVNDNIRRRRVVRAAFDEGESGVSDHNRMLERHDQPGGGYYWKSYDFAGSRDLQSLRRHPHGPTDIEPLDEDLTA
;
A
#
# COMPACT_ATOMS: atom_id res chain seq x y z
N GLU A 1 25.27 -0.37 -3.88
CA GLU A 1 25.93 -1.10 -2.77
C GLU A 1 25.00 -1.22 -1.58
N ASP A 2 24.33 -0.14 -1.14
CA ASP A 2 23.39 -0.17 -0.01
C ASP A 2 22.20 -1.14 -0.21
N ASP A 3 21.63 -1.22 -1.42
CA ASP A 3 20.55 -2.19 -1.72
C ASP A 3 21.01 -3.65 -1.64
N LYS A 4 22.25 -3.92 -2.07
CA LYS A 4 22.86 -5.26 -1.97
C LYS A 4 23.13 -5.63 -0.51
N LEU A 5 23.57 -4.66 0.30
CA LEU A 5 23.77 -4.81 1.75
C LEU A 5 22.44 -5.04 2.49
N ALA A 6 21.37 -4.37 2.11
CA ALA A 6 20.04 -4.57 2.70
C ALA A 6 19.48 -5.97 2.39
N ILE A 7 19.61 -6.43 1.15
CA ILE A 7 19.22 -7.79 0.73
C ILE A 7 20.09 -8.84 1.45
N TYR A 8 21.42 -8.63 1.49
CA TYR A 8 22.33 -9.53 2.20
C TYR A 8 22.02 -9.60 3.68
N ALA A 9 21.73 -8.48 4.33
CA ALA A 9 21.37 -8.43 5.74
C ALA A 9 20.06 -9.17 6.03
N TYR A 10 19.02 -8.98 5.19
CA TYR A 10 17.78 -9.75 5.27
C TYR A 10 18.02 -11.27 5.12
N LEU A 11 18.78 -11.68 4.10
CA LEU A 11 19.07 -13.09 3.83
C LEU A 11 19.98 -13.75 4.87
N THR A 12 20.81 -12.97 5.56
CA THR A 12 21.74 -13.47 6.60
C THR A 12 21.19 -13.34 8.02
N GLY A 13 19.93 -12.91 8.17
CA GLY A 13 19.31 -12.69 9.48
C GLY A 13 19.96 -11.56 10.30
N ARG A 14 20.77 -10.71 9.65
CA ARG A 14 21.33 -9.51 10.29
C ARG A 14 20.27 -8.43 10.26
N GLU A 15 19.85 -7.99 11.45
CA GLU A 15 18.83 -6.96 11.63
C GLU A 15 19.27 -5.65 10.96
N VAL A 16 18.62 -5.30 9.84
CA VAL A 16 18.67 -3.94 9.31
C VAL A 16 17.74 -3.12 10.19
N LYS A 17 18.31 -2.28 11.07
CA LYS A 17 17.52 -1.30 11.81
C LYS A 17 16.81 -0.41 10.79
N LYS A 18 15.50 -0.60 10.64
CA LYS A 18 14.67 0.30 9.85
C LYS A 18 14.89 1.72 10.37
N PRO A 19 15.03 2.73 9.50
CA PRO A 19 14.96 4.12 9.94
C PRO A 19 13.66 4.27 10.74
N GLU A 20 13.78 4.65 12.02
CA GLU A 20 12.61 5.06 12.80
C GLU A 20 12.11 6.35 12.16
N LEU A 21 11.08 6.24 11.34
CA LEU A 21 10.34 7.41 10.91
C LEU A 21 9.74 8.03 12.18
N PRO A 22 9.96 9.32 12.46
CA PRO A 22 9.34 9.97 13.60
C PRO A 22 7.83 9.90 13.40
N VAL A 23 7.18 8.97 14.11
CA VAL A 23 5.73 8.86 14.13
C VAL A 23 5.26 9.89 15.15
N THR A 24 4.62 10.96 14.67
CA THR A 24 3.93 11.89 15.58
C THR A 24 2.75 11.14 16.19
N SER A 25 2.74 10.99 17.52
CA SER A 25 1.61 10.43 18.25
C SER A 25 0.42 11.39 18.34
N GLU A 26 0.58 12.62 17.85
CA GLU A 26 -0.52 13.56 17.71
C GLU A 26 -1.43 13.10 16.58
N ASP A 27 -2.67 12.77 16.94
CA ASP A 27 -3.72 12.49 15.98
C ASP A 27 -3.94 13.71 15.08
N ALA A 28 -3.47 13.60 13.84
CA ALA A 28 -3.78 14.58 12.82
C ALA A 28 -5.31 14.75 12.72
N CYS A 29 -5.76 15.99 12.88
CA CYS A 29 -7.15 16.40 12.76
C CYS A 29 -8.12 15.97 13.88
N LYS A 30 -7.64 15.61 15.07
CA LYS A 30 -8.51 15.41 16.23
C LYS A 30 -8.25 16.46 17.31
N ASP A 31 -9.32 16.94 17.93
CA ASP A 31 -9.25 17.62 19.23
C ASP A 31 -9.26 16.55 20.33
N THR A 32 -8.13 15.86 20.51
CA THR A 32 -8.01 14.74 21.47
C THR A 32 -7.99 15.19 22.93
N ASN A 33 -7.69 16.46 23.20
CA ASN A 33 -7.55 16.98 24.57
C ASN A 33 -8.88 16.99 25.34
N ALA A 34 -9.99 17.32 24.67
CA ALA A 34 -11.32 17.28 25.29
C ALA A 34 -11.81 15.84 25.52
N VAL A 35 -11.44 14.91 24.65
CA VAL A 35 -11.86 13.50 24.71
C VAL A 35 -11.11 12.74 25.80
N GLN A 36 -9.80 12.94 25.91
CA GLN A 36 -8.98 12.31 26.95
C GLN A 36 -9.43 12.75 28.36
N ALA A 37 -9.80 14.03 28.52
CA ALA A 37 -10.32 14.57 29.78
C ALA A 37 -11.70 14.00 30.14
N ALA A 38 -12.60 13.82 29.17
CA ALA A 38 -13.94 13.26 29.41
C ALA A 38 -13.91 11.77 29.78
N ILE A 39 -12.97 11.01 29.23
CA ILE A 39 -12.81 9.57 29.53
C ILE A 39 -12.08 9.33 30.86
N SER A 40 -11.20 10.26 31.26
CA SER A 40 -10.44 10.17 32.51
C SER A 40 -11.23 10.65 33.73
N THR A 41 -12.25 11.50 33.57
CA THR A 41 -13.01 12.11 34.68
C THR A 41 -14.15 11.26 35.24
N GLY A 42 -14.41 10.07 34.65
CA GLY A 42 -15.49 9.17 35.09
C GLY A 42 -15.06 7.91 35.84
N GLY A 43 -14.01 7.20 35.43
CA GLY A 43 -13.74 5.84 35.94
C GLY A 43 -12.39 5.26 35.55
N GLY A 44 -11.31 5.75 36.16
CA GLY A 44 -9.94 5.32 35.86
C GLY A 44 -9.71 3.81 35.85
N ASP A 45 -10.39 3.06 36.71
CA ASP A 45 -10.31 1.59 36.78
C ASP A 45 -11.00 0.89 35.61
N LEU A 46 -12.19 1.37 35.21
CA LEU A 46 -12.93 0.79 34.08
C LEU A 46 -12.28 1.12 32.73
N SER A 47 -11.72 2.32 32.57
CA SER A 47 -10.97 2.70 31.37
C SER A 47 -9.69 1.88 31.21
N ALA A 48 -8.95 1.64 32.30
CA ALA A 48 -7.78 0.76 32.26
C ALA A 48 -8.16 -0.68 31.89
N HIS A 49 -9.23 -1.21 32.51
CA HIS A 49 -9.74 -2.54 32.15
C HIS A 49 -10.22 -2.65 30.71
N ALA A 50 -10.84 -1.60 30.16
CA ALA A 50 -11.24 -1.57 28.77
C ALA A 50 -10.05 -1.54 27.81
N ASP A 51 -9.00 -0.75 28.10
CA ASP A 51 -7.80 -0.75 27.25
C ASP A 51 -7.04 -2.08 27.33
N ASP A 52 -6.92 -2.69 28.51
CA ASP A 52 -6.37 -4.03 28.70
C ASP A 52 -7.16 -5.08 27.90
N PHE A 53 -8.50 -4.99 27.94
CA PHE A 53 -9.38 -5.87 27.17
C PHE A 53 -9.10 -5.73 25.67
N ILE A 54 -9.09 -4.49 25.16
CA ILE A 54 -8.85 -4.20 23.74
C ILE A 54 -7.44 -4.64 23.32
N GLY A 55 -6.44 -4.39 24.14
CA GLY A 55 -5.06 -4.82 23.92
C GLY A 55 -4.94 -6.34 23.82
N LYS A 56 -5.58 -7.06 24.74
CA LYS A 56 -5.52 -8.52 24.84
C LYS A 56 -6.29 -9.24 23.74
N TYR A 57 -7.46 -8.74 23.35
CA TYR A 57 -8.40 -9.48 22.50
C TYR A 57 -8.57 -8.90 21.09
N CYS A 58 -8.20 -7.65 20.84
CA CYS A 58 -8.53 -6.97 19.58
C CYS A 58 -7.30 -6.44 18.84
N ARG A 59 -6.36 -5.78 19.53
CA ARG A 59 -5.26 -5.04 18.88
C ARG A 59 -4.36 -5.89 17.99
N ASN A 60 -4.21 -7.19 18.23
CA ASN A 60 -3.35 -8.05 17.41
C ASN A 60 -3.81 -8.19 15.94
N CYS A 61 -5.10 -7.94 15.64
CA CYS A 61 -5.60 -7.95 14.26
C CYS A 61 -6.16 -6.59 13.85
N HIS A 62 -6.64 -5.81 14.81
CA HIS A 62 -7.37 -4.56 14.59
C HIS A 62 -6.57 -3.30 14.96
N GLY A 63 -5.36 -3.48 15.50
CA GLY A 63 -4.48 -2.39 15.91
C GLY A 63 -3.91 -1.61 14.73
N PRO A 64 -3.28 -0.45 14.98
CA PRO A 64 -2.61 0.32 13.94
C PRO A 64 -1.55 -0.51 13.20
N GLY A 65 -1.69 -0.63 11.87
CA GLY A 65 -0.79 -1.40 11.01
C GLY A 65 -1.17 -2.86 10.80
N GLU A 66 -2.20 -3.37 11.49
CA GLU A 66 -2.60 -4.78 11.41
C GLU A 66 -3.58 -5.07 10.28
N SER A 67 -3.66 -6.35 9.89
CA SER A 67 -4.38 -6.82 8.69
C SER A 67 -5.87 -6.44 8.66
N ALA A 68 -6.52 -6.32 9.82
CA ALA A 68 -7.94 -6.00 9.95
C ALA A 68 -8.21 -4.62 10.58
N GLN A 69 -7.20 -3.73 10.64
CA GLN A 69 -7.37 -2.35 11.13
C GLN A 69 -8.53 -1.62 10.42
N GLY A 70 -8.65 -1.81 9.10
CA GLY A 70 -9.64 -1.10 8.29
C GLY A 70 -11.09 -1.43 8.60
N SER A 71 -11.39 -2.63 9.11
CA SER A 71 -12.77 -3.06 9.40
C SER A 71 -13.27 -2.63 10.78
N PHE A 72 -12.37 -2.55 11.76
CA PHE A 72 -12.69 -2.18 13.14
C PHE A 72 -11.42 -1.62 13.80
N PRO A 73 -11.04 -0.35 13.60
CA PRO A 73 -9.79 0.17 14.13
C PRO A 73 -9.80 0.24 15.66
N THR A 74 -8.88 -0.46 16.30
CA THR A 74 -8.63 -0.40 17.75
C THR A 74 -7.35 0.39 18.05
N GLY A 75 -7.47 1.72 17.94
CA GLY A 75 -6.44 2.67 18.37
C GLY A 75 -6.45 2.89 19.88
N ASP A 76 -6.23 4.12 20.31
CA ASP A 76 -6.40 4.52 21.72
C ASP A 76 -7.88 4.48 22.15
N LEU A 77 -8.12 4.39 23.46
CA LEU A 77 -9.46 4.26 24.03
C LEU A 77 -10.38 5.45 23.69
N ALA A 78 -9.81 6.65 23.50
CA ALA A 78 -10.56 7.84 23.11
C ALA A 78 -11.07 7.76 21.66
N SER A 79 -10.24 7.26 20.75
CA SER A 79 -10.64 6.99 19.37
C SER A 79 -11.76 5.95 19.28
N ILE A 80 -11.73 4.93 20.14
CA ILE A 80 -12.75 3.88 20.18
C ILE A 80 -14.05 4.44 20.76
N ALA A 81 -14.00 5.13 21.90
CA ALA A 81 -15.16 5.71 22.57
C ALA A 81 -15.92 6.74 21.70
N THR A 82 -15.19 7.53 20.91
CA THR A 82 -15.78 8.56 20.04
C THR A 82 -16.18 8.04 18.65
N ASN A 83 -15.87 6.79 18.33
CA ASN A 83 -16.30 6.20 17.07
C ASN A 83 -17.75 5.70 17.17
N ALA A 84 -18.67 6.51 16.65
CA ALA A 84 -20.10 6.20 16.63
C ALA A 84 -20.47 4.93 15.84
N ALA A 85 -19.58 4.40 14.98
CA ALA A 85 -19.81 3.12 14.33
C ALA A 85 -19.61 1.92 15.28
N PHE A 86 -18.88 2.11 16.39
CA PHE A 86 -18.46 1.03 17.29
C PHE A 86 -19.05 1.17 18.69
N VAL A 87 -19.17 2.40 19.20
CA VAL A 87 -19.61 2.68 20.56
C VAL A 87 -20.79 3.64 20.52
N THR A 88 -21.88 3.23 21.16
CA THR A 88 -22.99 4.11 21.57
C THR A 88 -22.77 4.44 23.06
N PRO A 89 -22.30 5.66 23.40
CA PRO A 89 -21.99 6.01 24.78
C PRO A 89 -23.22 5.87 25.67
N GLY A 90 -23.08 5.20 26.81
CA GLY A 90 -24.19 4.97 27.75
C GLY A 90 -25.10 3.79 27.40
N ASP A 91 -24.88 3.09 26.29
CA ASP A 91 -25.70 1.94 25.88
C ASP A 91 -24.82 0.82 25.28
N ARG A 92 -24.36 -0.10 26.14
CA ARG A 92 -23.59 -1.26 25.69
C ARG A 92 -24.35 -2.14 24.70
N ASN A 93 -25.67 -2.22 24.79
CA ASN A 93 -26.46 -3.11 23.93
C ASN A 93 -26.64 -2.56 22.51
N LYS A 94 -26.45 -1.26 22.31
CA LYS A 94 -26.38 -0.63 20.97
C LYS A 94 -24.95 -0.45 20.45
N SER A 95 -23.95 -0.74 21.28
CA SER A 95 -22.56 -0.64 20.87
C SER A 95 -22.14 -1.87 20.07
N LEU A 96 -21.73 -1.67 18.81
CA LEU A 96 -21.24 -2.76 17.96
C LEU A 96 -20.03 -3.47 18.59
N LEU A 97 -19.17 -2.73 19.30
CA LEU A 97 -18.05 -3.28 20.07
C LEU A 97 -18.53 -4.37 21.05
N TYR A 98 -19.49 -4.04 21.90
CA TYR A 98 -19.98 -4.95 22.94
C TYR A 98 -20.80 -6.10 22.35
N THR A 99 -21.69 -5.82 21.41
CA THR A 99 -22.57 -6.83 20.79
C THR A 99 -21.80 -7.84 19.94
N SER A 100 -20.70 -7.43 19.29
CA SER A 100 -19.82 -8.35 18.56
C SER A 100 -19.12 -9.34 19.49
N VAL A 101 -18.77 -8.89 20.70
CA VAL A 101 -18.15 -9.76 21.71
C VAL A 101 -19.18 -10.65 22.39
N SER A 102 -20.30 -10.09 22.84
CA SER A 102 -21.33 -10.83 23.58
C SER A 102 -22.03 -11.89 22.74
N SER A 103 -22.16 -11.67 21.43
CA SER A 103 -22.66 -12.67 20.47
C SER A 103 -21.64 -13.77 20.15
N GLY A 104 -20.38 -13.61 20.56
CA GLY A 104 -19.30 -14.55 20.27
C GLY A 104 -18.79 -14.50 18.81
N ARG A 105 -19.19 -13.49 18.04
CA ARG A 105 -18.67 -13.23 16.68
C ARG A 105 -17.20 -12.84 16.70
N MET A 106 -16.78 -12.11 17.73
CA MET A 106 -15.40 -11.72 18.00
C MET A 106 -15.10 -11.90 19.50
N PRO A 107 -13.82 -12.02 19.91
CA PRO A 107 -12.64 -12.25 19.07
C PRO A 107 -12.61 -13.68 18.50
N TYR A 108 -11.81 -13.89 17.46
CA TYR A 108 -11.46 -15.25 17.01
C TYR A 108 -10.55 -15.92 18.06
N GLY A 109 -10.77 -17.21 18.30
CA GLY A 109 -9.97 -17.98 19.25
C GLY A 109 -10.36 -17.75 20.72
N LYS A 110 -9.42 -17.28 21.55
CA LYS A 110 -9.60 -17.19 23.00
C LYS A 110 -10.69 -16.17 23.36
N ARG A 111 -11.78 -16.67 23.93
CA ARG A 111 -12.91 -15.83 24.35
C ARG A 111 -12.66 -15.16 25.70
N PRO A 112 -13.11 -13.91 25.87
CA PRO A 112 -13.12 -13.26 27.17
C PRO A 112 -14.02 -14.00 28.17
N SER A 113 -13.66 -13.92 29.44
CA SER A 113 -14.55 -14.37 30.52
C SER A 113 -15.77 -13.44 30.66
N ALA A 114 -16.84 -13.95 31.28
CA ALA A 114 -18.02 -13.15 31.58
C ALA A 114 -17.69 -11.90 32.42
N ALA A 115 -16.71 -12.00 33.33
CA ALA A 115 -16.26 -10.88 34.15
C ALA A 115 -15.52 -9.80 33.34
N GLU A 116 -14.65 -10.20 32.40
CA GLU A 116 -13.96 -9.27 31.50
C GLU A 116 -14.96 -8.56 30.57
N LEU A 117 -15.93 -9.30 30.03
CA LEU A 117 -16.99 -8.73 29.19
C LEU A 117 -17.88 -7.76 29.97
N GLU A 118 -18.24 -8.09 31.21
CA GLU A 118 -19.05 -7.21 32.05
C GLU A 118 -18.34 -5.88 32.34
N LYS A 119 -17.02 -5.91 32.62
CA LYS A 119 -16.23 -4.69 32.80
C LYS A 119 -16.16 -3.82 31.54
N LEU A 120 -16.03 -4.44 30.36
CA LEU A 120 -16.10 -3.70 29.09
C LEU A 120 -17.47 -3.02 28.92
N GLY A 121 -18.55 -3.72 29.26
CA GLY A 121 -19.89 -3.16 29.22
C GLY A 121 -20.09 -2.00 30.19
N GLN A 122 -19.58 -2.12 31.42
CA GLN A 122 -19.63 -1.06 32.43
C GLN A 122 -18.88 0.19 31.99
N TRP A 123 -17.73 0.01 31.34
CA TRP A 123 -17.00 1.12 30.73
C TRP A 123 -17.85 1.85 29.68
N ILE A 124 -18.52 1.13 28.77
CA ILE A 124 -19.38 1.75 27.73
C ILE A 124 -20.56 2.50 28.33
N ASP A 125 -21.24 1.89 29.31
CA ASP A 125 -22.40 2.51 29.97
C ASP A 125 -22.00 3.80 30.72
N GLN A 126 -20.75 3.88 31.17
CA GLN A 126 -20.22 5.06 31.86
C GLN A 126 -19.92 6.25 30.95
N LEU A 127 -19.66 6.02 29.65
CA LEU A 127 -19.24 7.09 28.72
C LEU A 127 -20.30 8.21 28.59
N GLY A 128 -21.58 7.85 28.57
CA GLY A 128 -22.75 8.74 28.68
C GLY A 128 -22.74 10.02 27.82
N GLU A 129 -23.43 11.05 28.32
CA GLU A 129 -23.62 12.34 27.66
C GLU A 129 -22.33 13.11 27.30
N PRO A 130 -21.27 13.14 28.14
CA PRO A 130 -20.02 13.84 27.78
C PRO A 130 -19.39 13.29 26.50
N VAL A 131 -19.32 11.97 26.36
CA VAL A 131 -18.77 11.33 25.16
C VAL A 131 -19.75 11.41 24.00
N ALA A 132 -21.06 11.31 24.23
CA ALA A 132 -22.07 11.51 23.19
C ALA A 132 -21.97 12.92 22.55
N LYS A 133 -21.75 13.98 23.33
CA LYS A 133 -21.49 15.33 22.83
C LYS A 133 -20.20 15.41 22.02
N LEU A 134 -19.16 14.70 22.44
CA LEU A 134 -17.91 14.61 21.70
C LEU A 134 -18.07 13.82 20.39
N GLN A 135 -18.96 12.83 20.31
CA GLN A 135 -19.28 12.17 19.04
C GLN A 135 -19.97 13.12 18.05
N VAL A 136 -20.83 14.02 18.55
CA VAL A 136 -21.45 15.08 17.72
C VAL A 136 -20.40 16.10 17.28
N ALA A 137 -19.47 16.49 18.16
CA ALA A 137 -18.37 17.40 17.82
C ALA A 137 -17.33 16.76 16.88
N ALA A 138 -17.00 15.48 17.05
CA ALA A 138 -16.09 14.74 16.18
C ALA A 138 -16.69 14.48 14.78
N LYS A 139 -18.01 14.58 14.62
CA LYS A 139 -18.68 14.67 13.31
C LYS A 139 -18.54 16.03 12.65
N ALA A 140 -18.16 17.09 13.39
CA ALA A 140 -17.85 18.37 12.76
C ALA A 140 -16.61 18.18 11.89
N VAL A 141 -16.72 18.56 10.61
CA VAL A 141 -15.59 18.53 9.68
C VAL A 141 -14.50 19.43 10.27
N PRO A 142 -13.31 18.89 10.61
CA PRO A 142 -12.23 19.71 11.15
C PRO A 142 -11.95 20.90 10.24
N GLU A 143 -11.66 22.06 10.83
CA GLU A 143 -11.36 23.27 10.07
C GLU A 143 -10.21 22.99 9.08
N ARG A 144 -10.42 23.34 7.81
CA ARG A 144 -9.39 23.21 6.77
C ARG A 144 -8.29 24.24 7.01
N LYS A 145 -7.04 23.78 7.16
CA LYS A 145 -5.86 24.65 7.29
C LYS A 145 -5.11 24.85 5.98
N ARG A 146 -5.30 23.96 4.99
CA ARG A 146 -4.69 24.09 3.66
C ARG A 146 -5.66 24.60 2.60
N GLU A 147 -5.23 25.62 1.87
CA GLU A 147 -5.92 26.17 0.70
C GLU A 147 -6.32 25.07 -0.30
N VAL A 148 -7.47 25.20 -0.95
CA VAL A 148 -7.85 24.29 -2.05
C VAL A 148 -7.15 24.72 -3.33
N LEU A 149 -6.35 23.83 -3.91
CA LEU A 149 -5.66 24.13 -5.16
C LEU A 149 -6.51 23.74 -6.38
N GLY A 150 -6.65 24.69 -7.31
CA GLY A 150 -7.27 24.49 -8.63
C GLY A 150 -6.41 23.61 -9.54
N TRP A 151 -6.97 23.09 -10.63
CA TRP A 151 -6.21 22.28 -11.59
C TRP A 151 -5.40 23.14 -12.58
N HIS A 152 -5.89 24.34 -12.93
CA HIS A 152 -5.21 25.24 -13.87
C HIS A 152 -3.78 25.58 -13.43
N THR A 153 -3.52 25.78 -12.13
CA THR A 153 -2.17 26.09 -11.63
C THR A 153 -1.15 24.99 -11.97
N PHE A 154 -1.61 23.73 -12.08
CA PHE A 154 -0.77 22.60 -12.45
C PHE A 154 -0.54 22.51 -13.96
N VAL A 155 -1.53 22.92 -14.75
CA VAL A 155 -1.40 23.05 -16.20
C VAL A 155 -0.43 24.18 -16.54
N ASP A 156 -0.54 25.33 -15.88
CA ASP A 156 0.38 26.44 -16.07
C ASP A 156 1.82 26.07 -15.69
N ALA A 157 2.00 25.32 -14.59
CA ALA A 157 3.30 24.81 -14.19
C ALA A 157 3.88 23.84 -15.23
N ALA A 158 3.06 22.91 -15.75
CA ALA A 158 3.48 21.98 -16.80
C ALA A 158 3.80 22.68 -18.12
N VAL A 159 3.05 23.71 -18.52
CA VAL A 159 3.33 24.52 -19.73
C VAL A 159 4.67 25.26 -19.60
N ARG A 160 4.97 25.82 -18.42
CA ARG A 160 6.29 26.43 -18.17
C ARG A 160 7.42 25.40 -18.22
N ASP A 161 7.23 24.25 -17.57
CA ASP A 161 8.21 23.17 -17.53
C ASP A 161 8.51 22.59 -18.92
N ILE A 162 7.48 22.30 -19.72
CA ILE A 162 7.65 21.73 -21.06
C ILE A 162 8.36 22.69 -22.02
N GLY A 163 8.28 24.00 -21.77
CA GLY A 163 9.03 25.02 -22.51
C GLY A 163 10.55 24.85 -22.41
N SER A 164 11.05 24.21 -21.34
CA SER A 164 12.47 23.89 -21.15
C SER A 164 12.89 22.54 -21.76
N VAL A 165 11.92 21.70 -22.14
CA VAL A 165 12.16 20.39 -22.77
C VAL A 165 12.31 20.56 -24.29
N LYS A 166 13.27 19.84 -24.87
CA LYS A 166 13.48 19.83 -26.33
C LYS A 166 12.23 19.33 -27.05
N GLU A 167 11.86 19.97 -28.16
CA GLU A 167 10.63 19.64 -28.90
C GLU A 167 10.48 18.16 -29.26
N ALA A 168 11.58 17.51 -29.67
CA ALA A 168 11.58 16.09 -30.01
C ALA A 168 11.30 15.15 -28.82
N ASP A 169 11.52 15.62 -27.58
CA ASP A 169 11.31 14.82 -26.36
C ASP A 169 9.92 15.06 -25.75
N ARG A 170 9.27 16.20 -26.06
CA ARG A 170 7.97 16.57 -25.46
C ARG A 170 6.88 15.50 -25.63
N PRO A 171 6.72 14.81 -26.78
CA PRO A 171 5.70 13.79 -26.94
C PRO A 171 5.77 12.61 -25.95
N PHE A 172 6.90 12.43 -25.26
CA PHE A 172 7.12 11.34 -24.31
C PHE A 172 6.97 11.77 -22.85
N ILE A 173 6.77 13.06 -22.59
CA ILE A 173 6.63 13.56 -21.23
C ILE A 173 5.18 13.39 -20.76
N ARG A 174 5.02 12.87 -19.53
CA ARG A 174 3.74 12.77 -18.83
C ARG A 174 3.88 13.34 -17.42
N TYR A 175 2.80 13.93 -16.93
CA TYR A 175 2.77 14.51 -15.60
C TYR A 175 1.79 13.77 -14.68
N PHE A 176 2.18 13.66 -13.41
CA PHE A 176 1.33 13.08 -12.36
C PHE A 176 1.14 14.08 -11.22
N SER A 177 -0.11 14.27 -10.80
CA SER A 177 -0.49 15.24 -9.77
C SER A 177 -0.94 14.57 -8.47
N PHE A 178 -0.38 15.04 -7.35
CA PHE A 178 -0.77 14.74 -5.97
C PHE A 178 -1.77 15.76 -5.40
N ARG A 179 -2.31 16.66 -6.23
CA ARG A 179 -3.33 17.65 -5.87
C ARG A 179 -4.54 17.05 -5.14
N PRO A 180 -5.12 15.90 -5.56
CA PRO A 180 -6.25 15.31 -4.83
C PRO A 180 -5.92 14.93 -3.40
N GLN A 181 -4.72 14.39 -3.18
CA GLN A 181 -4.24 14.00 -1.85
C GLN A 181 -4.04 15.24 -0.99
N TYR A 182 -3.43 16.30 -1.54
CA TYR A 182 -3.28 17.57 -0.85
C TYR A 182 -4.64 18.18 -0.49
N ASN A 183 -5.58 18.27 -1.45
CA ASN A 183 -6.89 18.88 -1.20
C ASN A 183 -7.77 18.04 -0.26
N GLY A 184 -7.68 16.71 -0.32
CA GLY A 184 -8.67 15.81 0.26
C GLY A 184 -8.20 14.98 1.47
N LYS A 185 -6.91 14.69 1.63
CA LYS A 185 -6.40 13.90 2.76
C LYS A 185 -6.04 14.82 3.91
N LEU A 186 -6.80 14.72 5.00
CA LEU A 186 -6.57 15.47 6.25
C LEU A 186 -6.40 16.99 6.00
N PRO A 187 -7.40 17.67 5.39
CA PRO A 187 -7.30 19.08 4.99
C PRO A 187 -7.10 20.07 6.17
N CYS A 188 -7.26 19.58 7.38
CA CYS A 188 -7.05 20.21 8.69
C CYS A 188 -5.60 20.21 9.17
N GLU A 189 -4.72 19.44 8.51
CA GLU A 189 -3.28 19.61 8.61
C GLU A 189 -2.85 20.86 7.84
N ASP A 190 -1.88 21.61 8.37
CA ASP A 190 -1.16 22.63 7.62
C ASP A 190 -0.13 22.01 6.66
N ASP A 191 0.54 22.84 5.87
CA ASP A 191 1.53 22.38 4.87
C ASP A 191 2.71 21.62 5.51
N LYS A 192 3.14 22.02 6.71
CA LYS A 192 4.26 21.39 7.42
C LYS A 192 3.89 19.97 7.88
N ALA A 193 2.68 19.80 8.41
CA ALA A 193 2.17 18.49 8.81
C ALA A 193 1.90 17.56 7.62
N PHE A 194 1.48 18.11 6.48
CA PHE A 194 1.23 17.32 5.27
C PHE A 194 2.50 16.90 4.52
N ALA A 195 3.57 17.71 4.54
CA ALA A 195 4.82 17.45 3.82
C ALA A 195 5.36 16.01 3.97
N PRO A 196 5.51 15.42 5.18
CA PRO A 196 5.98 14.04 5.30
C PRO A 196 5.01 13.01 4.67
N ARG A 197 3.70 13.29 4.62
CA ARG A 197 2.73 12.41 3.93
C ARG A 197 2.91 12.47 2.43
N LEU A 198 3.18 13.65 1.88
CA LEU A 198 3.46 13.81 0.46
C LEU A 198 4.66 12.95 0.04
N GLU A 199 5.72 12.93 0.85
CA GLU A 199 6.88 12.06 0.59
C GLU A 199 6.51 10.57 0.61
N LEU A 200 5.64 10.14 1.51
CA LEU A 200 5.11 8.76 1.50
C LEU A 200 4.28 8.46 0.25
N TYR A 201 3.45 9.41 -0.21
CA TYR A 201 2.68 9.24 -1.45
C TYR A 201 3.59 9.17 -2.68
N LYS A 202 4.62 10.01 -2.75
CA LYS A 202 5.64 9.96 -3.80
C LYS A 202 6.40 8.63 -3.75
N ALA A 203 6.79 8.15 -2.57
CA ALA A 203 7.47 6.86 -2.41
C ALA A 203 6.60 5.69 -2.91
N GLY A 204 5.31 5.67 -2.56
CA GLY A 204 4.36 4.67 -3.05
C GLY A 204 4.17 4.73 -4.57
N PHE A 205 4.04 5.93 -5.13
CA PHE A 205 3.99 6.15 -6.56
C PHE A 205 5.27 5.69 -7.28
N ASN A 206 6.44 6.08 -6.77
CA ASN A 206 7.75 5.70 -7.31
C ASN A 206 7.95 4.18 -7.28
N LYS A 207 7.55 3.51 -6.20
CA LYS A 207 7.60 2.05 -6.12
C LYS A 207 6.74 1.42 -7.21
N LEU A 208 5.50 1.87 -7.36
CA LEU A 208 4.58 1.27 -8.32
C LEU A 208 5.00 1.53 -9.77
N ILE A 209 5.34 2.77 -10.14
CA ILE A 209 5.66 3.08 -11.54
C ILE A 209 6.88 2.28 -12.02
N ASN A 210 7.87 2.07 -11.15
CA ASN A 210 9.01 1.20 -11.44
C ASN A 210 8.63 -0.30 -11.45
N SER A 211 7.65 -0.71 -10.65
CA SER A 211 7.12 -2.09 -10.69
C SER A 211 6.31 -2.39 -11.97
N LEU A 212 5.96 -1.36 -12.74
CA LEU A 212 5.25 -1.43 -14.02
C LEU A 212 6.18 -1.11 -15.20
N SER A 213 7.49 -1.11 -14.97
CA SER A 213 8.50 -0.73 -15.96
C SER A 213 9.29 -1.95 -16.44
N ASN A 214 9.59 -1.96 -17.75
CA ASN A 214 10.60 -2.86 -18.34
C ASN A 214 11.95 -2.13 -18.54
N GLY A 215 12.11 -0.95 -17.95
CA GLY A 215 13.32 -0.15 -17.96
C GLY A 215 14.43 -0.77 -17.10
N PRO A 216 15.70 -0.70 -17.52
CA PRO A 216 16.81 -1.28 -16.76
C PRO A 216 17.24 -0.41 -15.56
N ALA A 217 16.76 0.83 -15.47
CA ALA A 217 17.12 1.78 -14.43
C ALA A 217 15.87 2.22 -13.66
N ILE A 218 16.06 2.51 -12.37
CA ILE A 218 15.00 3.07 -11.53
C ILE A 218 14.74 4.52 -11.95
N VAL A 219 13.49 4.79 -12.30
CA VAL A 219 13.00 6.14 -12.60
C VAL A 219 12.56 6.81 -11.30
N VAL A 220 13.14 7.97 -11.01
CA VAL A 220 12.66 8.87 -9.94
C VAL A 220 12.01 10.08 -10.62
N PRO A 221 10.67 10.16 -10.65
CA PRO A 221 9.95 11.27 -11.24
C PRO A 221 10.44 12.62 -10.71
N GLU A 222 10.72 13.54 -11.64
CA GLU A 222 11.23 14.87 -11.30
C GLU A 222 10.11 15.78 -10.82
N THR A 223 10.32 16.50 -9.73
CA THR A 223 9.36 17.50 -9.26
C THR A 223 9.35 18.72 -10.19
N VAL A 224 8.17 19.17 -10.59
CA VAL A 224 7.99 20.37 -11.41
C VAL A 224 8.01 21.62 -10.51
N ALA A 225 8.77 22.64 -10.92
CA ALA A 225 8.82 23.93 -10.23
C ALA A 225 7.44 24.60 -10.11
N ASP A 226 7.27 25.47 -9.10
CA ASP A 226 6.03 26.20 -8.81
C ASP A 226 4.78 25.31 -8.57
N SER A 227 4.96 24.02 -8.26
CA SER A 227 3.87 23.07 -8.05
C SER A 227 3.62 22.68 -6.59
N ARG A 228 4.33 23.31 -5.63
CA ARG A 228 4.37 22.88 -4.21
C ARG A 228 4.78 21.40 -4.03
N ASP A 229 5.63 20.92 -4.93
CA ASP A 229 6.04 19.52 -5.07
C ASP A 229 4.91 18.51 -5.33
N LEU A 230 3.74 19.00 -5.76
CA LEU A 230 2.55 18.20 -6.02
C LEU A 230 2.41 17.77 -7.49
N LEU A 231 3.34 18.17 -8.36
CA LEU A 231 3.39 17.74 -9.75
C LEU A 231 4.75 17.12 -10.03
N VAL A 232 4.75 15.92 -10.58
CA VAL A 232 5.97 15.24 -11.02
C VAL A 232 5.90 14.95 -12.52
N LYS A 233 7.06 14.98 -13.15
CA LYS A 233 7.30 14.72 -14.56
C LYS A 233 7.95 13.36 -14.75
N VAL A 234 7.52 12.64 -15.78
CA VAL A 234 8.09 11.35 -16.18
C VAL A 234 8.27 11.32 -17.70
N ASP A 235 9.44 10.91 -18.16
CA ASP A 235 9.64 10.46 -19.54
C ASP A 235 9.26 8.98 -19.64
N ILE A 236 8.23 8.67 -20.42
CA ILE A 236 7.70 7.30 -20.50
C ILE A 236 8.66 6.34 -21.22
N ARG A 237 9.65 6.85 -21.97
CA ARG A 237 10.67 6.01 -22.64
C ARG A 237 11.61 5.36 -21.64
N ASP A 238 11.90 6.03 -20.52
CA ASP A 238 12.70 5.48 -19.44
C ASP A 238 12.02 4.27 -18.79
N LEU A 239 10.68 4.25 -18.83
CA LEU A 239 9.88 3.12 -18.37
C LEU A 239 9.74 1.98 -19.40
N LYS A 240 10.27 2.16 -20.62
CA LYS A 240 9.98 1.34 -21.80
C LYS A 240 8.51 1.31 -22.15
N TRP A 241 7.85 2.45 -22.01
CA TRP A 241 6.50 2.66 -22.51
C TRP A 241 6.48 3.49 -23.78
N ASP A 242 5.42 3.31 -24.55
CA ASP A 242 5.08 4.10 -25.72
C ASP A 242 3.73 4.80 -25.50
N SER A 243 3.31 5.59 -26.48
CA SER A 243 2.02 6.29 -26.45
C SER A 243 0.84 5.32 -26.37
N ASP A 244 0.93 4.12 -26.96
CA ASP A 244 -0.15 3.13 -26.94
C ASP A 244 -0.42 2.60 -25.52
N LYS A 245 0.63 2.32 -24.76
CA LYS A 245 0.50 1.96 -23.33
C LYS A 245 -0.13 3.09 -22.54
N TRP A 246 0.30 4.33 -22.78
CA TRP A 246 -0.33 5.49 -22.14
C TRP A 246 -1.82 5.58 -22.49
N ASP A 247 -2.17 5.43 -23.76
CA ASP A 247 -3.55 5.50 -24.24
C ASP A 247 -4.46 4.43 -23.62
N LYS A 248 -3.94 3.23 -23.34
CA LYS A 248 -4.67 2.20 -22.58
C LYS A 248 -4.97 2.65 -21.15
N VAL A 249 -4.05 3.37 -20.50
CA VAL A 249 -4.27 3.91 -19.15
C VAL A 249 -5.32 5.03 -19.18
N ILE A 250 -5.19 5.98 -20.11
CA ILE A 250 -6.12 7.13 -20.18
C ILE A 250 -7.54 6.68 -20.59
N ALA A 251 -7.68 5.61 -21.37
CA ALA A 251 -8.99 5.07 -21.75
C ALA A 251 -9.84 4.62 -20.54
N LYS A 252 -9.21 4.35 -19.40
CA LYS A 252 -9.87 3.98 -18.14
C LYS A 252 -10.01 5.15 -17.16
N TYR A 253 -9.41 6.29 -17.47
CA TYR A 253 -9.28 7.42 -16.54
C TYR A 253 -10.51 8.35 -16.60
N PRO A 254 -11.31 8.45 -15.52
CA PRO A 254 -12.58 9.17 -15.57
C PRO A 254 -12.48 10.67 -15.20
N PHE A 255 -11.29 11.16 -14.87
CA PHE A 255 -11.10 12.52 -14.31
C PHE A 255 -10.35 13.46 -15.26
N GLY A 256 -10.34 13.17 -16.56
CA GLY A 256 -9.74 14.03 -17.57
C GLY A 256 -10.60 15.27 -17.83
N TYR A 257 -9.95 16.37 -18.16
CA TYR A 257 -10.60 17.56 -18.72
C TYR A 257 -10.38 17.54 -20.24
N ASP A 258 -11.37 17.97 -21.02
CA ASP A 258 -11.21 18.11 -22.46
C ASP A 258 -10.21 19.25 -22.74
N PRO A 259 -9.08 18.98 -23.44
CA PRO A 259 -8.15 20.04 -23.82
C PRO A 259 -8.80 21.14 -24.66
N GLY A 260 -9.88 20.85 -25.39
CA GLY A 260 -10.61 21.86 -26.18
C GLY A 260 -11.25 22.97 -25.34
N ASP A 261 -11.51 22.73 -24.05
CA ASP A 261 -12.19 23.67 -23.15
C ASP A 261 -11.24 24.70 -22.51
N ASP A 262 -9.92 24.52 -22.63
CA ASP A 262 -8.92 25.42 -22.02
C ASP A 262 -7.68 25.58 -22.90
N THR A 263 -7.26 26.83 -23.14
CA THR A 263 -6.15 27.13 -24.07
C THR A 263 -4.79 26.64 -23.56
N ALA A 264 -4.53 26.71 -22.26
CA ALA A 264 -3.27 26.24 -21.69
C ALA A 264 -3.19 24.71 -21.74
N LEU A 265 -4.30 24.02 -21.41
CA LEU A 265 -4.40 22.57 -21.49
C LEU A 265 -4.31 22.07 -22.93
N LYS A 266 -4.95 22.75 -23.89
CA LYS A 266 -4.80 22.51 -25.34
C LYS A 266 -3.32 22.56 -25.73
N THR A 267 -2.64 23.65 -25.38
CA THR A 267 -1.22 23.87 -25.71
C THR A 267 -0.33 22.77 -25.14
N LEU A 268 -0.57 22.38 -23.89
CA LEU A 268 0.15 21.29 -23.24
C LEU A 268 -0.12 19.95 -23.95
N SER A 269 -1.39 19.65 -24.22
CA SER A 269 -1.82 18.40 -24.88
C SER A 269 -1.21 18.26 -26.26
N ASP A 270 -1.23 19.32 -27.05
CA ASP A 270 -0.62 19.36 -28.40
C ASP A 270 0.91 19.20 -28.32
N SER A 271 1.56 19.79 -27.31
CA SER A 271 3.01 19.66 -27.12
C SER A 271 3.44 18.25 -26.71
N LEU A 272 2.61 17.56 -25.94
CA LEU A 272 2.88 16.22 -25.40
C LEU A 272 2.30 15.09 -26.26
N ASP A 273 1.62 15.43 -27.36
CA ASP A 273 0.91 14.51 -28.24
C ASP A 273 0.01 13.52 -27.47
N THR A 274 -0.82 14.05 -26.56
CA THR A 274 -1.77 13.24 -25.78
C THR A 274 -3.00 14.02 -25.36
N LYS A 275 -4.14 13.34 -25.27
CA LYS A 275 -5.40 13.94 -24.78
C LYS A 275 -5.42 14.14 -23.26
N LEU A 276 -4.54 13.46 -22.52
CA LEU A 276 -4.48 13.54 -21.08
C LEU A 276 -3.04 13.80 -20.61
N PRO A 277 -2.61 15.07 -20.56
CA PRO A 277 -1.23 15.42 -20.23
C PRO A 277 -0.90 15.25 -18.75
N ILE A 278 -1.90 15.41 -17.86
CA ILE A 278 -1.75 15.35 -16.40
C ILE A 278 -2.71 14.30 -15.84
N MET A 279 -2.18 13.30 -15.14
CA MET A 279 -2.96 12.26 -14.47
C MET A 279 -2.89 12.39 -12.95
N ARG A 280 -3.95 12.00 -12.26
CA ARG A 280 -3.93 11.89 -10.80
C ARG A 280 -3.06 10.71 -10.35
N ALA A 281 -2.09 10.98 -9.47
CA ALA A 281 -1.19 9.95 -8.95
C ALA A 281 -1.94 8.91 -8.09
N ASP A 282 -2.95 9.30 -7.30
CA ASP A 282 -3.73 8.34 -6.49
C ASP A 282 -4.52 7.37 -7.35
N TRP A 283 -5.17 7.88 -8.40
CA TRP A 283 -5.92 7.02 -9.31
C TRP A 283 -4.99 6.04 -10.03
N PHE A 284 -3.84 6.51 -10.52
CA PHE A 284 -2.84 5.64 -11.16
C PHE A 284 -2.41 4.55 -10.18
N VAL A 285 -2.06 4.92 -8.93
CA VAL A 285 -1.65 3.96 -7.90
C VAL A 285 -2.73 2.92 -7.58
N ALA A 286 -4.00 3.33 -7.57
CA ALA A 286 -5.11 2.43 -7.25
C ALA A 286 -5.56 1.52 -8.41
N ASN A 287 -5.22 1.85 -9.65
CA ASN A 287 -5.80 1.19 -10.84
C ASN A 287 -4.77 0.57 -11.78
N ALA A 288 -3.57 1.13 -11.92
CA ALA A 288 -2.51 0.57 -12.75
C ALA A 288 -2.04 -0.85 -12.34
N PRO A 289 -2.01 -1.26 -11.05
CA PRO A 289 -1.63 -2.63 -10.69
C PRO A 289 -2.76 -3.65 -10.89
N ARG A 290 -3.94 -3.25 -11.38
CA ARG A 290 -5.05 -4.19 -11.64
C ARG A 290 -4.77 -4.99 -12.92
N PRO A 291 -5.26 -6.24 -13.03
CA PRO A 291 -4.83 -7.19 -14.06
C PRO A 291 -4.77 -6.63 -15.48
N GLU A 292 -5.81 -5.92 -15.92
CA GLU A 292 -5.88 -5.38 -17.28
C GLU A 292 -4.74 -4.39 -17.59
N LEU A 293 -4.52 -3.39 -16.73
CA LEU A 293 -3.46 -2.40 -16.92
C LEU A 293 -2.08 -2.98 -16.57
N TYR A 294 -2.00 -3.82 -15.54
CA TYR A 294 -0.75 -4.47 -15.12
C TYR A 294 -0.16 -5.29 -16.27
N HIS A 295 -0.98 -6.12 -16.93
CA HIS A 295 -0.53 -6.95 -18.05
C HIS A 295 -0.16 -6.09 -19.25
N ALA A 296 -0.95 -5.06 -19.54
CA ALA A 296 -0.73 -4.18 -20.68
C ALA A 296 0.55 -3.31 -20.55
N LEU A 297 0.87 -2.83 -19.34
CA LEU A 297 2.04 -1.97 -19.12
C LEU A 297 3.36 -2.75 -19.15
N LEU A 298 3.34 -3.98 -18.63
CA LEU A 298 4.49 -4.88 -18.57
C LEU A 298 4.66 -5.77 -19.80
N ASP A 299 3.73 -5.72 -20.76
CA ASP A 299 3.68 -6.62 -21.92
C ASP A 299 3.69 -8.10 -21.52
N LEU A 300 2.93 -8.45 -20.46
CA LEU A 300 2.91 -9.82 -19.96
C LEU A 300 2.26 -10.74 -20.98
N PRO A 301 2.97 -11.79 -21.45
CA PRO A 301 2.38 -12.79 -22.34
C PRO A 301 1.44 -13.71 -21.56
N GLU A 302 0.62 -14.46 -22.31
CA GLU A 302 -0.30 -15.43 -21.73
C GLU A 302 0.43 -16.59 -21.05
N ASN A 303 1.58 -17.00 -21.59
CA ASN A 303 2.34 -18.14 -21.08
C ASN A 303 3.68 -17.71 -20.48
N ILE A 304 4.02 -18.29 -19.33
CA ILE A 304 5.28 -18.02 -18.63
C ILE A 304 6.51 -18.37 -19.48
N ALA A 305 6.41 -19.38 -20.35
CA ALA A 305 7.51 -19.77 -21.24
C ALA A 305 7.86 -18.66 -22.24
N ASP A 306 6.88 -17.87 -22.68
CA ASP A 306 7.11 -16.74 -23.58
C ASP A 306 7.80 -15.58 -22.85
N LEU A 307 7.46 -15.38 -21.56
CA LEU A 307 8.14 -14.41 -20.70
C LEU A 307 9.58 -14.84 -20.41
N GLU A 308 9.79 -16.10 -20.01
CA GLU A 308 11.13 -16.65 -19.77
C GLU A 308 12.01 -16.52 -21.03
N LYS A 309 11.45 -16.79 -22.21
CA LYS A 309 12.12 -16.59 -23.50
C LYS A 309 12.46 -15.13 -23.79
N SER A 310 11.55 -14.19 -23.53
CA SER A 310 11.82 -12.75 -23.74
C SER A 310 12.90 -12.22 -22.81
N MET A 311 13.04 -12.82 -21.63
CA MET A 311 14.09 -12.54 -20.65
C MET A 311 15.40 -13.29 -20.96
N GLY A 312 15.42 -14.17 -21.97
CA GLY A 312 16.59 -15.00 -22.31
C GLY A 312 16.93 -16.05 -21.25
N VAL A 313 15.95 -16.49 -20.46
CA VAL A 313 16.09 -17.51 -19.42
C VAL A 313 15.47 -18.82 -19.91
N ASP A 314 16.25 -19.89 -19.95
CA ASP A 314 15.74 -21.26 -20.13
C ASP A 314 15.74 -21.96 -18.77
N VAL A 315 14.59 -21.96 -18.09
CA VAL A 315 14.44 -22.56 -16.76
C VAL A 315 14.73 -24.06 -16.79
N ASN A 316 14.24 -24.77 -17.81
CA ASN A 316 14.42 -26.22 -17.91
C ASN A 316 15.88 -26.61 -18.18
N ASP A 317 16.58 -25.90 -19.06
CA ASP A 317 18.02 -26.11 -19.26
C ASP A 317 18.83 -25.72 -18.02
N ASN A 318 18.48 -24.62 -17.35
CA ASN A 318 19.11 -24.24 -16.09
C ASN A 318 18.99 -25.33 -15.03
N ILE A 319 17.81 -25.91 -14.84
CA ILE A 319 17.63 -26.98 -13.86
C ILE A 319 18.39 -28.25 -14.31
N ARG A 320 18.27 -28.69 -15.57
CA ARG A 320 19.01 -29.85 -16.11
C ARG A 320 20.53 -29.73 -15.93
N ARG A 321 21.07 -28.53 -16.16
CA ARG A 321 22.50 -28.24 -16.03
C ARG A 321 22.90 -27.81 -14.62
N ARG A 322 21.99 -27.86 -13.65
CA ARG A 322 22.23 -27.48 -12.24
C ARG A 322 22.71 -26.03 -12.07
N ARG A 323 22.24 -25.13 -12.96
CA ARG A 323 22.45 -23.68 -12.94
C ARG A 323 21.24 -22.96 -12.32
N VAL A 324 20.83 -23.42 -11.15
CA VAL A 324 19.68 -22.87 -10.40
C VAL A 324 20.00 -22.87 -8.92
N VAL A 325 19.56 -21.85 -8.19
CA VAL A 325 19.54 -21.86 -6.72
C VAL A 325 18.11 -22.07 -6.27
N ARG A 326 17.89 -23.03 -5.37
CA ARG A 326 16.57 -23.33 -4.82
C ARG A 326 16.53 -23.14 -3.32
N ALA A 327 15.39 -22.68 -2.82
CA ALA A 327 15.07 -22.63 -1.40
C ALA A 327 13.66 -23.17 -1.19
N ALA A 328 13.43 -23.85 -0.06
CA ALA A 328 12.14 -24.38 0.33
C ALA A 328 11.73 -23.78 1.67
N PHE A 329 10.44 -23.50 1.79
CA PHE A 329 9.77 -23.12 3.02
C PHE A 329 8.79 -24.22 3.35
N ASP A 330 8.82 -24.69 4.60
CA ASP A 330 7.80 -25.59 5.10
C ASP A 330 6.46 -24.86 5.28
N GLU A 331 5.41 -25.65 5.48
CA GLU A 331 4.06 -25.21 5.86
C GLU A 331 4.07 -24.06 6.88
N GLY A 332 3.44 -22.94 6.52
CA GLY A 332 3.33 -21.75 7.38
C GLY A 332 4.59 -20.87 7.48
N GLU A 333 5.76 -21.33 7.05
CA GLU A 333 7.03 -20.60 7.26
C GLU A 333 7.27 -19.46 6.26
N SER A 334 6.59 -19.49 5.10
CA SER A 334 6.81 -18.47 4.05
C SER A 334 6.13 -17.12 4.34
N GLY A 335 5.08 -17.11 5.18
CA GLY A 335 4.20 -15.96 5.39
C GLY A 335 3.36 -15.56 4.16
N VAL A 336 3.41 -16.33 3.07
CA VAL A 336 2.68 -16.06 1.81
C VAL A 336 1.75 -17.21 1.43
N SER A 337 2.25 -18.45 1.52
CA SER A 337 1.48 -19.68 1.30
C SER A 337 1.23 -20.38 2.63
N ASP A 338 0.02 -20.93 2.79
CA ASP A 338 -0.33 -21.77 3.94
C ASP A 338 0.46 -23.10 3.92
N HIS A 339 0.80 -23.58 2.73
CA HIS A 339 1.53 -24.84 2.52
C HIS A 339 2.97 -24.62 2.06
N ASN A 340 3.69 -25.71 1.83
CA ASN A 340 5.06 -25.68 1.34
C ASN A 340 5.22 -24.74 0.12
N ARG A 341 6.32 -23.99 0.09
CA ARG A 341 6.66 -23.08 -1.01
C ARG A 341 8.10 -23.30 -1.44
N MET A 342 8.33 -23.39 -2.74
CA MET A 342 9.67 -23.42 -3.32
C MET A 342 9.98 -22.11 -4.04
N LEU A 343 11.21 -21.63 -3.92
CA LEU A 343 11.74 -20.54 -4.72
C LEU A 343 12.88 -21.05 -5.60
N GLU A 344 12.96 -20.52 -6.80
CA GLU A 344 14.08 -20.70 -7.74
C GLU A 344 14.65 -19.34 -8.12
N ARG A 345 15.98 -19.29 -8.22
CA ARG A 345 16.72 -18.16 -8.79
C ARG A 345 17.47 -18.63 -10.03
N HIS A 346 17.22 -17.94 -11.13
CA HIS A 346 17.92 -18.12 -12.39
C HIS A 346 18.69 -16.85 -12.74
N ASP A 347 19.91 -17.00 -13.24
CA ASP A 347 20.68 -15.87 -13.76
C ASP A 347 20.09 -15.42 -15.10
N GLN A 348 19.88 -14.11 -15.26
CA GLN A 348 19.51 -13.52 -16.53
C GLN A 348 20.75 -13.11 -17.33
N PRO A 349 20.69 -13.15 -18.66
CA PRO A 349 21.69 -12.50 -19.50
C PRO A 349 21.84 -11.02 -19.09
N GLY A 350 23.07 -10.56 -18.87
CA GLY A 350 23.35 -9.16 -18.48
C GLY A 350 23.47 -8.89 -16.97
N GLY A 351 23.43 -9.92 -16.12
CA GLY A 351 23.78 -9.81 -14.70
C GLY A 351 22.61 -9.57 -13.74
N GLY A 352 21.37 -9.75 -14.21
CA GLY A 352 20.16 -9.74 -13.39
C GLY A 352 19.75 -11.14 -12.92
N TYR A 353 18.62 -11.23 -12.20
CA TYR A 353 18.07 -12.49 -11.71
C TYR A 353 16.57 -12.60 -12.01
N TYR A 354 16.14 -13.78 -12.45
CA TYR A 354 14.74 -14.17 -12.52
C TYR A 354 14.40 -15.05 -11.32
N TRP A 355 13.40 -14.64 -10.54
CA TRP A 355 12.92 -15.40 -9.39
C TRP A 355 11.57 -16.02 -9.71
N LYS A 356 11.45 -17.33 -9.48
CA LYS A 356 10.23 -18.09 -9.68
C LYS A 356 9.83 -18.72 -8.36
N SER A 357 8.53 -18.79 -8.09
CA SER A 357 8.00 -19.42 -6.88
C SER A 357 6.90 -20.40 -7.20
N TYR A 358 6.85 -21.49 -6.45
CA TYR A 358 5.83 -22.53 -6.55
C TYR A 358 5.15 -22.64 -5.19
N ASP A 359 3.86 -22.36 -5.17
CA ASP A 359 3.01 -22.54 -4.01
C ASP A 359 2.30 -23.89 -4.16
N PHE A 360 2.51 -24.79 -3.20
CA PHE A 360 1.96 -26.14 -3.25
C PHE A 360 0.53 -26.16 -2.70
N ALA A 361 -0.30 -27.07 -3.21
CA ALA A 361 -1.67 -27.25 -2.71
C ALA A 361 -1.76 -27.99 -1.36
N GLY A 362 -0.61 -28.33 -0.77
CA GLY A 362 -0.49 -29.12 0.46
C GLY A 362 0.97 -29.40 0.79
N SER A 363 1.20 -30.11 1.90
CA SER A 363 2.53 -30.23 2.52
C SER A 363 3.00 -31.70 2.67
N ARG A 364 2.22 -32.66 2.14
CA ARG A 364 2.38 -34.11 2.36
C ARG A 364 2.64 -34.84 1.05
N ASP A 365 3.08 -36.10 1.17
CA ASP A 365 3.33 -37.00 0.04
C ASP A 365 4.22 -36.32 -1.02
N LEU A 366 3.81 -36.31 -2.29
CA LEU A 366 4.56 -35.67 -3.40
C LEU A 366 4.77 -34.15 -3.23
N GLN A 367 4.04 -33.52 -2.32
CA GLN A 367 4.11 -32.08 -2.04
C GLN A 367 5.01 -31.78 -0.83
N SER A 368 5.58 -32.82 -0.20
CA SER A 368 6.51 -32.66 0.92
C SER A 368 7.91 -32.32 0.40
N LEU A 369 8.34 -31.06 0.52
CA LEU A 369 9.69 -30.62 0.11
C LEU A 369 10.81 -31.22 0.99
N ARG A 370 10.47 -31.83 2.13
CA ARG A 370 11.42 -32.62 2.94
C ARG A 370 11.70 -34.00 2.36
N ARG A 371 10.72 -34.58 1.65
CA ARG A 371 10.86 -35.87 0.97
C ARG A 371 11.27 -35.70 -0.49
N HIS A 372 10.81 -34.63 -1.12
CA HIS A 372 11.04 -34.27 -2.52
C HIS A 372 11.68 -32.87 -2.60
N PRO A 373 12.95 -32.72 -2.19
CA PRO A 373 13.61 -31.41 -2.09
C PRO A 373 13.81 -30.71 -3.44
N HIS A 374 13.63 -31.42 -4.56
CA HIS A 374 13.70 -30.87 -5.90
C HIS A 374 12.31 -30.62 -6.54
N GLY A 375 11.23 -30.85 -5.80
CA GLY A 375 9.85 -30.72 -6.27
C GLY A 375 9.27 -32.05 -6.79
N PRO A 376 8.02 -32.06 -7.27
CA PRO A 376 7.41 -33.24 -7.90
C PRO A 376 8.09 -33.56 -9.24
N THR A 377 8.06 -34.82 -9.66
CA THR A 377 8.71 -35.32 -10.88
C THR A 377 8.30 -34.58 -12.16
N ASP A 378 7.05 -34.09 -12.22
CA ASP A 378 6.55 -33.26 -13.34
C ASP A 378 7.26 -31.89 -13.45
N ILE A 379 8.04 -31.52 -12.43
CA ILE A 379 8.84 -30.28 -12.29
C ILE A 379 10.35 -30.61 -12.07
N GLU A 380 10.73 -31.90 -12.03
CA GLU A 380 12.11 -32.36 -11.85
C GLU A 380 12.77 -32.75 -13.18
N PRO A 381 13.99 -32.25 -13.42
CA PRO A 381 14.94 -32.87 -14.32
C PRO A 381 16.22 -33.34 -13.61
N LEU A 382 16.20 -33.47 -12.28
CA LEU A 382 17.38 -33.91 -11.52
C LEU A 382 17.22 -35.40 -11.18
N ASP A 383 18.10 -36.24 -11.72
CA ASP A 383 18.15 -37.67 -11.42
C ASP A 383 18.24 -37.93 -9.90
N GLU A 384 17.43 -38.87 -9.42
CA GLU A 384 17.25 -39.23 -7.99
C GLU A 384 18.53 -39.77 -7.31
N ASP A 385 19.58 -40.10 -8.08
CA ASP A 385 20.81 -40.74 -7.58
C ASP A 385 21.88 -39.75 -7.11
N LEU A 386 21.50 -38.79 -6.26
CA LEU A 386 22.45 -37.89 -5.58
C LEU A 386 22.42 -38.15 -4.07
N THR A 387 23.24 -39.11 -3.62
CA THR A 387 23.61 -39.23 -2.20
C THR A 387 24.48 -38.06 -1.78
N ALA A 388 24.22 -37.55 -0.57
CA ALA A 388 24.82 -36.37 0.07
C ALA A 388 26.36 -36.29 0.04
#